data_AF-A0A3C0G042-F1
#
_entry.id   AF-A0A3C0G042-F1
#
_cell.length_a   1.000
_cell.length_b   1.000
_cell.length_c   1.000
_cell.angle_alpha   90.00
_cell.angle_beta   90.00
_cell.angle_gamma   90.00
#
_symmetry.space_group_name_H-M   'P 1'
#
loop_
_entity.id
_entity.type
_entity.pdbx_description
1 polymer ?
#
loop_
_entity_poly.entity_id
_entity_poly.type
_entity_poly.pdbx_seq_one_letter_code
_entity_poly.pdbx_strand_id
1 'polypeptide(L)'
;VLSKDVSYAILDLMKGVTQGGSGTRLRTTGFNKWRPEYDEIITGYPYKLTNPIAGKTGTTQNNSDGWFMGMVPNLVTGVWVGGEERSVHFKSITYGQGASMALPIWGLYMTKNYADEELGISKEDFVKPENMSIEIDCDKFVEGTNTDSDTDDDLDDLDF
;
A
#
# COMPACT_ATOMS: atom_id res chain seq x y z
N VAL A 1 -15.28 -5.19 16.92
CA VAL A 1 -15.56 -4.36 15.73
C VAL A 1 -15.18 -2.92 16.06
N LEU A 2 -14.56 -2.18 15.15
CA LEU A 2 -13.98 -0.84 15.37
C LEU A 2 -15.02 0.28 15.22
N SER A 3 -14.73 1.47 15.75
CA SER A 3 -15.55 2.67 15.52
C SER A 3 -15.38 3.20 14.09
N LYS A 4 -16.31 4.05 13.64
CA LYS A 4 -16.24 4.68 12.30
C LYS A 4 -14.95 5.49 12.13
N ASP A 5 -14.60 6.27 13.14
CA ASP A 5 -13.39 7.12 13.16
C ASP A 5 -12.12 6.28 13.02
N VAL A 6 -11.98 5.23 13.84
CA VAL A 6 -10.81 4.35 13.80
C VAL A 6 -10.74 3.61 12.47
N SER A 7 -11.88 3.16 11.95
CA SER A 7 -11.94 2.45 10.66
C SER A 7 -11.50 3.37 9.51
N TYR A 8 -11.98 4.62 9.49
CA TYR A 8 -11.60 5.58 8.46
C TYR A 8 -10.13 5.99 8.58
N ALA A 9 -9.62 6.20 9.81
CA ALA A 9 -8.19 6.47 10.02
C ALA A 9 -7.31 5.33 9.50
N ILE A 10 -7.67 4.07 9.76
CA ILE A 10 -6.95 2.90 9.22
C ILE A 10 -7.07 2.85 7.68
N LEU A 11 -8.24 3.10 7.12
CA LEU A 11 -8.44 3.17 5.66
C LEU A 11 -7.53 4.21 5.02
N ASP A 12 -7.41 5.39 5.64
CA ASP A 12 -6.57 6.48 5.15
C ASP A 12 -5.07 6.11 5.20
N LEU A 13 -4.62 5.52 6.31
CA LEU A 13 -3.26 4.95 6.41
C LEU A 13 -2.99 3.89 5.33
N MET A 14 -3.97 3.03 5.05
CA MET A 14 -3.87 2.03 4.00
C MET A 14 -3.88 2.63 2.58
N LYS A 15 -4.50 3.80 2.35
CA LYS A 15 -4.35 4.56 1.10
C LYS A 15 -2.91 5.04 0.93
N GLY A 16 -2.26 5.48 2.02
CA GLY A 16 -0.84 5.86 2.00
C GLY A 16 0.09 4.77 1.45
N VAL A 17 -0.20 3.49 1.74
CA VAL A 17 0.59 2.35 1.22
C VAL A 17 0.54 2.25 -0.30
N THR A 18 -0.60 2.54 -0.92
CA THR A 18 -0.74 2.49 -2.38
C THR A 18 -0.33 3.79 -3.06
N GLN A 19 -0.35 4.91 -2.34
CA GLN A 19 0.05 6.21 -2.87
C GLN A 19 1.58 6.38 -2.86
N GLY A 20 2.23 6.12 -1.73
CA GLY A 20 3.67 6.33 -1.54
C GLY A 20 4.46 5.11 -1.07
N GLY A 21 3.79 4.07 -0.55
CA GLY A 21 4.44 2.89 0.00
C GLY A 21 4.73 1.79 -1.03
N SER A 22 4.90 0.57 -0.53
CA SER A 22 5.15 -0.65 -1.33
C SER A 22 4.05 -0.96 -2.34
N GLY A 23 2.83 -0.45 -2.14
CA GLY A 23 1.69 -0.59 -3.05
C GLY A 23 1.73 0.35 -4.26
N THR A 24 2.66 1.32 -4.30
CA THR A 24 2.73 2.34 -5.37
C THR A 24 2.88 1.77 -6.78
N ARG A 25 3.33 0.51 -6.90
CA ARG A 25 3.41 -0.23 -8.18
C ARG A 25 2.07 -0.33 -8.92
N LEU A 26 0.93 -0.25 -8.22
CA LEU A 26 -0.39 -0.19 -8.86
C LEU A 26 -0.58 1.07 -9.71
N ARG A 27 0.13 2.16 -9.37
CA ARG A 27 -0.09 3.51 -9.90
C ARG A 27 1.05 3.99 -10.79
N THR A 28 2.30 3.66 -10.44
CA THR A 28 3.47 4.19 -11.15
C THR A 28 3.56 3.71 -12.60
N THR A 29 4.27 4.48 -13.41
CA THR A 29 4.64 4.11 -14.78
C THR A 29 6.12 4.41 -15.01
N GLY A 30 6.75 3.68 -15.93
CA GLY A 30 8.12 3.96 -16.38
C GLY A 30 9.25 3.57 -15.42
N PHE A 31 8.96 2.94 -14.28
CA PHE A 31 10.01 2.47 -13.36
C PHE A 31 10.89 1.39 -14.01
N ASN A 32 10.32 0.60 -14.92
CA ASN A 32 11.03 -0.42 -15.68
C ASN A 32 12.21 0.11 -16.52
N LYS A 33 12.23 1.41 -16.86
CA LYS A 33 13.37 2.04 -17.55
C LYS A 33 14.67 2.01 -16.76
N TRP A 34 14.59 2.02 -15.43
CA TRP A 34 15.75 2.12 -14.53
C TRP A 34 15.80 0.98 -13.50
N ARG A 35 14.73 0.17 -13.44
CA ARG A 35 14.55 -0.98 -12.56
C ARG A 35 14.18 -2.19 -13.42
N PRO A 36 15.15 -2.90 -14.02
CA PRO A 36 14.89 -4.01 -14.94
C PRO A 36 14.05 -5.13 -14.29
N GLU A 37 14.09 -5.24 -12.96
CA GLU A 37 13.24 -6.19 -12.22
C GLU A 37 11.74 -5.97 -12.46
N TYR A 38 11.30 -4.77 -12.84
CA TYR A 38 9.88 -4.54 -13.15
C TYR A 38 9.43 -5.31 -14.39
N ASP A 39 10.25 -5.34 -15.43
CA ASP A 39 9.94 -6.11 -16.65
C ASP A 39 10.14 -7.62 -16.44
N GLU A 40 11.06 -7.99 -15.54
CA GLU A 40 11.37 -9.40 -15.26
C GLU A 40 10.28 -10.09 -14.42
N ILE A 41 9.77 -9.43 -13.36
CA ILE A 41 8.94 -10.10 -12.35
C ILE A 41 7.59 -9.44 -12.06
N ILE A 42 7.35 -8.19 -12.48
CA ILE A 42 6.09 -7.49 -12.18
C ILE A 42 5.12 -7.65 -13.34
N THR A 43 4.42 -8.79 -13.35
CA THR A 43 3.52 -9.19 -14.43
C THR A 43 2.43 -8.16 -14.70
N GLY A 44 2.39 -7.59 -15.92
CA GLY A 44 1.33 -6.66 -16.35
C GLY A 44 1.56 -5.20 -15.97
N TYR A 45 2.72 -4.86 -15.40
CA TYR A 45 3.09 -3.47 -15.17
C TYR A 45 3.27 -2.71 -16.50
N PRO A 46 2.81 -1.45 -16.63
CA PRO A 46 2.08 -0.66 -15.63
C PRO A 46 0.56 -0.82 -15.69
N TYR A 47 -0.09 -0.87 -14.51
CA TYR A 47 -1.55 -1.00 -14.37
C TYR A 47 -2.30 0.34 -14.46
N LYS A 48 -1.65 1.44 -14.05
CA LYS A 48 -2.21 2.82 -14.07
C LYS A 48 -3.51 2.99 -13.26
N LEU A 49 -3.63 2.30 -12.12
CA LEU A 49 -4.79 2.43 -11.24
C LEU A 49 -4.65 3.69 -10.37
N THR A 50 -5.32 4.77 -10.77
CA THR A 50 -5.20 6.08 -10.10
C THR A 50 -6.34 6.41 -9.14
N ASN A 51 -7.38 5.57 -9.05
CA ASN A 51 -8.47 5.77 -8.10
C ASN A 51 -8.02 5.52 -6.63
N PRO A 52 -8.82 5.95 -5.64
CA PRO A 52 -8.53 5.69 -4.24
C PRO A 52 -8.61 4.18 -3.93
N ILE A 53 -7.46 3.59 -3.58
CA ILE A 53 -7.33 2.18 -3.22
C ILE A 53 -6.64 2.11 -1.87
N ALA A 54 -7.32 1.54 -0.88
CA ALA A 54 -6.68 1.21 0.39
C ALA A 54 -6.03 -0.16 0.26
N GLY A 55 -4.77 -0.30 0.66
CA GLY A 55 -4.08 -1.59 0.55
C GLY A 55 -2.99 -1.81 1.59
N LYS A 56 -2.57 -3.06 1.71
CA LYS A 56 -1.46 -3.45 2.57
C LYS A 56 -0.71 -4.64 1.97
N THR A 57 0.60 -4.50 1.84
CA THR A 57 1.49 -5.62 1.54
C THR A 57 1.83 -6.39 2.81
N GLY A 58 1.89 -7.72 2.71
CA GLY A 58 2.46 -8.60 3.71
C GLY A 58 3.54 -9.48 3.09
N THR A 59 4.59 -9.77 3.85
CA THR A 59 5.65 -10.69 3.45
C THR A 59 6.04 -11.48 4.69
N THR A 60 6.05 -12.81 4.62
CA THR A 60 6.55 -13.63 5.73
C THR A 60 8.07 -13.59 5.77
N GLN A 61 8.64 -14.00 6.91
CA GLN A 61 10.09 -14.16 7.01
C GLN A 61 10.59 -15.16 5.95
N ASN A 62 11.85 -14.98 5.54
CA ASN A 62 12.48 -15.78 4.49
C ASN A 62 11.84 -15.67 3.08
N ASN A 63 10.90 -14.74 2.89
CA ASN A 63 10.20 -14.52 1.61
C ASN A 63 9.46 -15.77 1.10
N SER A 64 8.91 -16.57 2.03
CA SER A 64 8.13 -17.78 1.70
C SER A 64 6.74 -17.43 1.18
N ASP A 65 6.13 -16.37 1.71
CA ASP A 65 4.78 -15.94 1.38
C ASP A 65 4.72 -14.44 1.09
N GLY A 66 4.00 -14.11 0.03
CA GLY A 66 3.62 -12.75 -0.32
C GLY A 66 2.12 -12.56 -0.23
N TRP A 67 1.70 -11.47 0.41
CA TRP A 67 0.30 -11.07 0.54
C TRP A 67 0.07 -9.67 0.00
N PHE A 68 -1.11 -9.47 -0.59
CA PHE A 68 -1.65 -8.14 -0.84
C PHE A 68 -3.13 -8.13 -0.51
N MET A 69 -3.50 -7.32 0.48
CA MET A 69 -4.88 -6.99 0.77
C MET A 69 -5.16 -5.63 0.13
N GLY A 70 -6.18 -5.55 -0.73
CA GLY A 70 -6.59 -4.30 -1.36
C GLY A 70 -8.10 -4.15 -1.36
N MET A 71 -8.57 -2.92 -1.22
CA MET A 71 -9.99 -2.62 -1.23
C MET A 71 -10.32 -1.27 -1.86
N VAL A 72 -11.53 -1.20 -2.37
CA VAL A 72 -12.28 0.00 -2.77
C VAL A 72 -13.63 0.01 -2.03
N PRO A 73 -14.43 1.09 -2.09
CA PRO A 73 -15.60 1.24 -1.21
C PRO A 73 -16.58 0.06 -1.17
N ASN A 74 -16.72 -0.67 -2.29
CA ASN A 74 -17.67 -1.79 -2.41
C ASN A 74 -17.01 -3.15 -2.69
N LEU A 75 -15.68 -3.27 -2.65
CA LEU A 75 -14.99 -4.53 -2.90
C LEU A 75 -13.69 -4.64 -2.09
N VAL A 76 -13.53 -5.75 -1.38
CA VAL A 76 -12.27 -6.16 -0.76
C VAL A 76 -11.75 -7.42 -1.45
N THR A 77 -10.45 -7.49 -1.67
CA THR A 77 -9.80 -8.65 -2.26
C THR A 77 -8.45 -8.88 -1.60
N GLY A 78 -8.23 -10.11 -1.14
CA GLY A 78 -6.95 -10.58 -0.64
C GLY A 78 -6.32 -11.54 -1.65
N VAL A 79 -5.03 -11.36 -1.90
CA VAL A 79 -4.23 -12.29 -2.70
C VAL A 79 -3.08 -12.80 -1.84
N TRP A 80 -2.89 -14.11 -1.88
CA TRP A 80 -1.73 -14.80 -1.33
C TRP A 80 -1.00 -15.54 -2.43
N VAL A 81 0.32 -15.56 -2.34
CA VAL A 81 1.19 -16.42 -3.14
C VAL A 81 2.21 -17.03 -2.18
N GLY A 82 2.39 -18.35 -2.26
CA GLY A 82 3.35 -19.10 -1.48
C GLY A 82 3.42 -20.56 -1.96
N GLY A 83 4.40 -21.30 -1.46
CA GLY A 83 4.49 -22.75 -1.67
C GLY A 83 3.69 -23.51 -0.61
N GLU A 84 3.26 -24.72 -0.93
CA GLU A 84 2.67 -25.65 0.06
C GLU A 84 3.66 -25.92 1.20
N GLU A 85 4.91 -26.18 0.83
CA GLU A 85 6.02 -26.34 1.77
C GLU A 85 6.75 -25.00 1.97
N ARG A 86 6.90 -24.57 3.23
CA ARG A 86 7.54 -23.27 3.56
C ARG A 86 9.02 -23.16 3.18
N SER A 87 9.67 -24.30 2.94
CA SER A 87 11.04 -24.37 2.42
C SER A 87 11.13 -23.89 0.97
N VAL A 88 10.01 -23.81 0.24
CA VAL A 88 9.92 -23.15 -1.04
C VAL A 88 9.77 -21.65 -0.79
N HIS A 89 10.82 -20.91 -1.12
CA HIS A 89 10.85 -19.47 -0.92
C HIS A 89 11.76 -18.78 -1.94
N PHE A 90 11.58 -17.47 -2.09
CA PHE A 90 12.48 -16.68 -2.90
C PHE A 90 13.76 -16.35 -2.15
N LYS A 91 14.88 -16.34 -2.88
CA LYS A 91 16.20 -16.05 -2.33
C LYS A 91 16.34 -14.62 -1.81
N SER A 92 15.58 -13.66 -2.35
CA SER A 92 15.67 -12.25 -1.94
C SER A 92 14.32 -11.55 -1.89
N ILE A 93 14.28 -10.48 -1.09
CA ILE A 93 13.09 -9.66 -0.88
C ILE A 93 12.60 -8.98 -2.17
N THR A 94 13.50 -8.68 -3.11
CA THR A 94 13.13 -8.09 -4.41
C THR A 94 12.11 -8.96 -5.12
N TYR A 95 12.31 -10.28 -5.10
CA TYR A 95 11.46 -11.26 -5.78
C TYR A 95 10.31 -11.74 -4.87
N GLY A 96 10.59 -11.93 -3.58
CA GLY A 96 9.64 -12.57 -2.66
C GLY A 96 8.84 -11.64 -1.76
N GLN A 97 8.85 -10.33 -1.98
CA GLN A 97 7.95 -9.41 -1.26
C GLN A 97 6.52 -9.49 -1.81
N GLY A 98 5.52 -9.20 -0.96
CA GLY A 98 4.11 -9.15 -1.37
C GLY A 98 3.82 -8.22 -2.56
N ALA A 99 4.59 -7.13 -2.72
CA ALA A 99 4.48 -6.22 -3.86
C ALA A 99 4.96 -6.82 -5.20
N SER A 100 5.78 -7.87 -5.16
CA SER A 100 6.28 -8.60 -6.34
C SER A 100 5.48 -9.87 -6.61
N MET A 101 4.98 -10.52 -5.56
CA MET A 101 4.26 -11.79 -5.68
C MET A 101 2.75 -11.60 -5.83
N ALA A 102 2.09 -11.04 -4.82
CA ALA A 102 0.62 -11.00 -4.73
C ALA A 102 0.00 -9.76 -5.40
N LEU A 103 0.66 -8.60 -5.27
CA LEU A 103 0.15 -7.33 -5.82
C LEU A 103 -0.09 -7.39 -7.34
N PRO A 104 0.77 -8.00 -8.19
CA PRO A 104 0.52 -8.06 -9.63
C PRO A 104 -0.78 -8.78 -10.00
N ILE A 105 -1.10 -9.87 -9.31
CA ILE A 105 -2.36 -10.60 -9.50
C ILE A 105 -3.54 -9.70 -9.16
N TRP A 106 -3.47 -8.99 -8.01
CA TRP A 106 -4.51 -8.04 -7.61
C TRP A 106 -4.68 -6.90 -8.63
N GLY A 107 -3.56 -6.35 -9.14
CA GLY A 107 -3.56 -5.29 -10.14
C GLY A 107 -4.26 -5.72 -11.43
N LEU A 108 -3.90 -6.89 -11.98
CA LEU A 108 -4.54 -7.46 -13.16
C LEU A 108 -6.03 -7.78 -12.93
N TYR A 109 -6.36 -8.35 -11.78
CA TYR A 109 -7.74 -8.65 -11.39
C TYR A 109 -8.59 -7.38 -11.38
N MET A 110 -8.10 -6.30 -10.75
CA MET A 110 -8.83 -5.04 -10.70
C MET A 110 -8.87 -4.31 -12.05
N THR A 111 -7.81 -4.37 -12.86
CA THR A 111 -7.85 -3.84 -14.23
C THR A 111 -8.94 -4.51 -15.05
N LYS A 112 -9.12 -5.83 -14.93
CA LYS A 112 -10.21 -6.56 -15.60
C LYS A 112 -11.57 -6.19 -15.04
N ASN A 113 -11.72 -6.14 -13.71
CA ASN A 113 -12.98 -5.75 -13.09
C ASN A 113 -13.41 -4.33 -13.48
N TYR A 114 -12.45 -3.40 -13.64
CA TYR A 114 -12.75 -2.03 -14.06
C TYR A 114 -13.04 -1.87 -15.55
N ALA A 115 -12.74 -2.88 -16.37
CA ALA A 115 -13.10 -2.93 -17.78
C ALA A 115 -14.54 -3.44 -17.99
N ASP A 116 -15.12 -4.11 -16.99
CA ASP A 116 -16.49 -4.60 -16.99
C ASP A 116 -17.38 -3.69 -16.12
N GLU A 117 -18.13 -2.80 -16.77
CA GLU A 117 -18.99 -1.83 -16.10
C GLU A 117 -20.20 -2.49 -15.41
N GLU A 118 -20.62 -3.69 -15.83
CA GLU A 118 -21.77 -4.39 -15.25
C GLU A 118 -21.50 -4.84 -13.81
N LEU A 119 -20.22 -5.00 -13.44
CA LEU A 119 -19.82 -5.35 -12.07
C LEU A 119 -20.01 -4.21 -11.08
N GLY A 120 -20.14 -2.95 -11.56
CA GLY A 120 -20.39 -1.79 -10.72
C GLY A 120 -19.29 -1.54 -9.67
N ILE A 121 -18.03 -1.89 -9.96
CA ILE A 121 -16.92 -1.71 -9.01
C ILE A 121 -16.59 -0.22 -8.87
N SER A 122 -16.57 0.27 -7.63
CA SER A 122 -16.39 1.69 -7.35
C SER A 122 -14.97 2.18 -7.71
N LYS A 123 -14.92 3.38 -8.31
CA LYS A 123 -13.71 4.18 -8.51
C LYS A 123 -13.69 5.43 -7.61
N GLU A 124 -14.72 5.62 -6.79
CA GLU A 124 -14.86 6.74 -5.86
C GLU A 124 -13.99 6.55 -4.59
N ASP A 125 -13.82 7.63 -3.82
CA ASP A 125 -13.16 7.55 -2.50
C ASP A 125 -14.10 6.97 -1.43
N PHE A 126 -13.50 6.58 -0.31
CA PHE A 126 -14.22 6.13 0.88
C PHE A 126 -14.95 7.28 1.56
N VAL A 127 -16.14 7.01 2.11
CA VAL A 127 -16.95 8.03 2.79
C VAL A 127 -16.30 8.42 4.13
N LYS A 128 -15.87 9.67 4.23
CA LYS A 128 -15.34 10.24 5.48
C LYS A 128 -16.46 10.51 6.49
N PRO A 129 -16.34 10.10 7.77
CA PRO A 129 -17.28 10.48 8.82
C PRO A 129 -17.25 12.00 9.10
N GLU A 130 -18.42 12.59 9.37
CA GLU A 130 -18.56 14.05 9.59
C GLU A 130 -17.83 14.55 10.85
N ASN A 131 -17.79 13.75 11.92
CA ASN A 131 -17.24 14.14 13.23
C ASN A 131 -16.07 13.22 13.63
N MET A 132 -14.97 13.30 12.87
CA MET A 132 -13.75 12.54 13.18
C MET A 132 -13.07 13.09 14.45
N SER A 133 -12.90 12.22 15.45
CA SER A 133 -12.10 12.51 16.66
C SER A 133 -10.59 12.38 16.44
N ILE A 134 -10.18 11.63 15.42
CA ILE A 134 -8.77 11.40 15.06
C ILE A 134 -8.38 12.38 13.96
N GLU A 135 -7.37 13.20 14.21
CA GLU A 135 -6.78 14.05 13.17
C GLU A 135 -5.89 13.20 12.26
N ILE A 136 -6.12 13.31 10.94
CA ILE A 136 -5.43 12.53 9.91
C ILE A 136 -4.78 13.43 8.86
N ASP A 137 -5.01 14.74 8.94
CA ASP A 137 -4.38 15.72 8.07
C ASP A 137 -2.94 15.95 8.50
N CYS A 138 -1.99 15.43 7.71
CA CYS A 138 -0.56 15.56 8.00
C CYS A 138 -0.07 17.02 7.98
N ASP A 139 -0.70 17.90 7.19
CA ASP A 139 -0.23 19.28 7.01
C ASP A 139 -0.35 20.07 8.33
N LYS A 140 -1.37 19.78 9.13
CA LYS A 140 -1.57 20.39 10.45
C LYS A 140 -0.46 20.06 11.47
N PHE A 141 0.24 18.94 11.29
CA PHE A 141 1.37 18.58 12.14
C PHE A 141 2.68 19.26 11.69
N VAL A 142 2.83 19.46 10.37
CA VAL A 142 4.02 20.13 9.81
C VAL A 142 4.07 21.61 10.21
N GLU A 143 2.91 22.27 10.29
CA GLU A 143 2.81 23.65 10.77
C GLU A 143 3.26 23.82 12.22
N GLY A 144 3.08 22.80 13.07
CA GLY A 144 3.52 22.81 14.47
C GLY A 144 5.00 22.45 14.71
N THR A 145 5.64 21.75 13.77
CA THR A 145 7.07 21.39 13.88
C THR A 145 8.03 22.50 13.46
N ASN A 146 7.58 23.50 12.71
CA ASN A 146 8.41 24.65 12.34
C ASN A 146 8.65 25.63 13.51
N THR A 147 8.03 25.41 14.68
CA THR A 147 8.23 26.21 15.89
C THR A 147 9.15 25.58 16.93
N ASP A 148 9.48 24.29 16.83
CA ASP A 148 10.26 23.53 17.83
C ASP A 148 11.53 22.91 17.23
N SER A 149 12.22 23.62 16.33
CA SER A 149 13.51 23.18 15.78
C SER A 149 14.72 23.76 16.53
N ASP A 150 14.65 23.85 17.86
CA ASP A 150 15.83 24.01 18.71
C ASP A 150 16.34 22.62 19.08
N THR A 151 16.93 21.91 18.10
CA THR A 151 17.57 20.61 18.32
C THR A 151 18.96 20.70 18.95
N ASP A 152 19.38 21.91 19.36
CA ASP A 152 20.68 22.13 20.01
C ASP A 152 20.64 21.72 21.50
N ASP A 153 19.49 21.73 22.17
CA ASP A 153 19.38 21.41 23.61
C ASP A 153 19.41 19.90 23.91
N ASP A 154 19.11 19.03 22.94
CA ASP A 154 19.04 17.56 23.13
C ASP A 154 20.39 16.84 22.92
N LEU A 155 21.44 17.55 22.51
CA LEU A 155 22.77 16.98 22.25
C LEU A 155 23.73 17.11 23.44
N ASP A 156 23.45 17.99 24.40
CA ASP A 156 24.32 18.21 25.58
C ASP A 156 24.22 17.08 26.62
N ASP A 157 23.22 16.19 26.51
CA ASP A 157 23.03 15.02 27.38
C ASP A 157 23.68 13.72 26.84
N LEU A 158 24.34 13.78 25.67
CA LEU A 158 25.05 12.64 25.08
C LEU A 158 26.57 12.79 25.25
N ASP A 159 27.05 12.47 26.45
CA ASP A 159 28.47 12.29 26.73
C ASP A 159 28.98 11.01 26.01
N PHE A 160 29.78 11.17 24.95
CA PHE A 160 30.54 10.10 24.28
C PHE A 160 32.03 10.16 24.66
#